data_AF-A0A0A1VX97-F1
#
_entry.id   AF-A0A0A1VX97-F1
#
_cell.length_a   1.000
_cell.length_b   1.000
_cell.length_c   1.000
_cell.angle_alpha   90.00
_cell.angle_beta   90.00
_cell.angle_gamma   90.00
#
_symmetry.space_group_name_H-M   'P 1'
#
loop_
_entity.id
_entity.type
_entity.pdbx_description
1 polymer ?
#
loop_
_entity_poly.entity_id
_entity_poly.type
_entity_poly.pdbx_seq_one_letter_code
_entity_poly.pdbx_strand_id
1 'polypeptide(L)'
;MIAYEDLRVKNLVKNHCLAKSINDAAWYQFREWIEYFGVKFGKITIAVSPNYTSQNCSNCGETVKKSLSTRTHQCKCGCVLDRDENAAINILKKG
;
A
#
# COMPACT_ATOMS: atom_id res chain seq x y z
N MET A 1 -10.76 3.23 12.20
CA MET A 1 -9.86 4.06 11.39
C MET A 1 -9.53 3.29 10.12
N ILE A 2 -9.31 3.97 9.00
CA ILE A 2 -8.91 3.39 7.72
C ILE A 2 -7.58 4.04 7.34
N ALA A 3 -6.51 3.25 7.26
CA ALA A 3 -5.21 3.71 6.79
C ALA A 3 -4.98 3.23 5.35
N TYR A 4 -4.42 4.07 4.49
CA TYR A 4 -4.11 3.76 3.10
C TYR A 4 -2.83 4.46 2.66
N GLU A 5 -2.24 3.98 1.57
CA GLU A 5 -1.01 4.55 1.02
C GLU A 5 -1.28 5.87 0.29
N ASP A 6 -0.48 6.89 0.60
CA ASP A 6 -0.41 8.14 -0.16
C ASP A 6 0.42 7.92 -1.45
N LEU A 7 -0.19 7.21 -2.40
CA LEU A 7 0.45 6.92 -3.69
C LEU A 7 0.56 8.19 -4.52
N ARG A 8 1.79 8.57 -4.87
CA ARG A 8 2.08 9.65 -5.82
C ARG A 8 1.82 9.19 -7.25
N VAL A 9 0.55 9.04 -7.64
CA VAL A 9 0.11 8.49 -8.94
C VAL A 9 0.81 9.17 -10.12
N LYS A 10 0.96 10.51 -10.09
CA LYS A 10 1.66 11.28 -11.13
C LYS A 10 3.10 10.82 -11.39
N ASN A 11 3.79 10.30 -10.38
CA ASN A 11 5.14 9.75 -10.54
C ASN A 11 5.11 8.31 -11.04
N LEU A 12 4.14 7.52 -10.62
CA LEU A 12 4.03 6.11 -11.00
C LEU A 12 3.70 5.95 -12.49
N VAL A 13 2.85 6.83 -13.05
CA VAL A 13 2.50 6.82 -14.48
C VAL A 13 3.64 7.23 -15.41
N LYS A 14 4.78 7.71 -14.88
CA LYS A 14 5.98 7.97 -15.70
C LYS A 14 6.62 6.68 -16.21
N ASN A 15 6.32 5.54 -15.58
CA ASN A 15 6.70 4.24 -16.12
C ASN A 15 5.71 3.84 -17.22
N HIS A 16 6.09 4.06 -18.48
CA HIS A 16 5.23 3.81 -19.65
C HIS A 16 4.74 2.35 -19.77
N CYS A 17 5.47 1.37 -19.22
CA CYS A 17 5.03 -0.02 -19.21
C CYS A 17 3.85 -0.28 -18.27
N LEU A 18 3.69 0.54 -17.22
CA LEU A 18 2.63 0.41 -16.21
C LEU A 18 1.60 1.53 -16.27
N ALA A 19 1.87 2.60 -17.01
CA ALA A 19 1.06 3.81 -17.06
C ALA A 19 -0.41 3.54 -17.41
N LYS A 20 -0.67 2.66 -18.39
CA LYS A 20 -2.03 2.29 -18.78
C LYS A 20 -2.76 1.64 -17.60
N SER A 21 -2.22 0.56 -17.05
CA SER A 21 -2.85 -0.17 -15.94
C SER A 21 -3.06 0.68 -14.69
N ILE A 22 -2.15 1.63 -14.42
CA ILE A 22 -2.28 2.55 -13.27
C ILE A 22 -3.40 3.56 -13.50
N ASN A 23 -3.53 4.10 -14.71
CA ASN A 23 -4.63 5.01 -15.05
C ASN A 23 -5.98 4.28 -15.02
N ASP A 24 -6.03 3.07 -15.60
CA ASP A 24 -7.25 2.24 -15.61
C ASP A 24 -7.71 1.89 -14.18
N ALA A 25 -6.77 1.74 -13.23
CA ALA A 25 -7.09 1.46 -11.82
C ALA A 25 -7.64 2.67 -11.03
N ALA A 26 -7.56 3.89 -11.58
CA ALA A 26 -8.17 5.10 -11.03
C ALA A 26 -7.86 5.38 -9.54
N TRP A 27 -6.63 5.10 -9.07
CA TRP A 27 -6.26 5.22 -7.65
C TRP A 27 -6.50 6.60 -7.03
N TYR A 28 -6.37 7.67 -7.81
CA TYR A 28 -6.68 9.02 -7.32
C TYR A 28 -8.16 9.16 -6.95
N GLN A 29 -9.06 8.72 -7.82
CA GLN A 29 -10.51 8.75 -7.59
C GLN A 29 -10.90 7.83 -6.43
N PHE A 30 -10.26 6.66 -6.35
CA PHE A 30 -10.46 5.73 -5.23
C PHE A 30 -10.13 6.38 -3.87
N ARG A 31 -9.02 7.12 -3.78
CA ARG A 31 -8.66 7.89 -2.57
C ARG A 31 -9.71 8.94 -2.22
N GLU A 32 -10.18 9.71 -3.21
CA GLU A 32 -11.24 10.72 -2.99
C GLU A 32 -12.50 10.08 -2.41
N TRP A 33 -12.90 8.91 -2.90
CA TRP A 33 -14.05 8.18 -2.35
C TRP A 33 -13.84 7.70 -0.92
N ILE A 34 -12.65 7.19 -0.58
CA ILE A 34 -12.34 6.79 0.80
C ILE A 34 -12.47 7.98 1.75
N GLU A 35 -11.88 9.12 1.40
CA GLU A 35 -11.92 10.35 2.22
C GLU A 35 -13.36 10.86 2.36
N TYR A 36 -14.12 10.90 1.26
CA TYR A 36 -15.52 11.28 1.26
C TYR A 36 -16.36 10.40 2.18
N PHE A 37 -16.26 9.08 2.07
CA PHE A 37 -17.01 8.15 2.91
C PHE A 37 -16.52 8.14 4.36
N GLY A 38 -15.23 8.42 4.58
CA GLY A 38 -14.66 8.67 5.90
C GLY A 38 -15.41 9.78 6.63
N VAL A 39 -15.51 10.95 6.00
CA VAL A 39 -16.28 12.07 6.54
C VAL A 39 -17.76 11.72 6.71
N LYS A 40 -18.38 11.14 5.68
CA LYS A 40 -19.81 10.81 5.69
C LYS A 40 -20.22 9.86 6.82
N PHE A 41 -19.37 8.90 7.17
CA PHE A 41 -19.65 7.91 8.21
C PHE A 41 -18.92 8.17 9.53
N GLY A 42 -18.30 9.33 9.71
CA GLY A 42 -17.54 9.67 10.92
C GLY A 42 -16.37 8.71 11.18
N LYS A 43 -15.72 8.20 10.13
CA LYS A 43 -14.54 7.34 10.21
C LYS A 43 -13.28 8.14 9.89
N ILE A 44 -12.28 8.01 10.75
CA ILE A 44 -10.95 8.59 10.53
C ILE A 44 -10.26 7.86 9.37
N THR A 45 -9.85 8.62 8.34
CA THR A 45 -9.10 8.16 7.16
C THR A 45 -7.71 8.78 7.17
N ILE A 46 -6.66 7.96 7.14
CA ILE A 46 -5.26 8.41 7.26
C ILE A 46 -4.46 7.96 6.04
N ALA A 47 -3.84 8.92 5.36
CA ALA A 47 -2.88 8.67 4.31
C ALA A 47 -1.48 8.49 4.91
N VAL A 48 -0.81 7.38 4.62
CA VAL A 48 0.53 7.06 5.12
C VAL A 48 1.55 6.96 4.00
N SER A 49 2.83 7.16 4.32
CA SER A 49 3.91 7.03 3.34
C SER A 49 3.97 5.61 2.75
N PRO A 50 3.93 5.46 1.40
CA PRO A 50 3.97 4.16 0.72
C PRO A 50 5.36 3.48 0.79
N ASN A 51 6.37 4.19 1.32
CA ASN A 51 7.73 3.69 1.32
C ASN A 51 7.86 2.41 2.16
N TYR A 52 8.36 1.35 1.54
CA TYR A 52 8.68 0.06 2.17
C TYR A 52 7.52 -0.70 2.82
N THR A 53 6.26 -0.32 2.58
CA THR A 53 5.07 -1.00 3.14
C THR A 53 5.01 -2.47 2.78
N SER A 54 5.28 -2.85 1.53
CA SER A 54 5.28 -4.23 1.04
C SER A 54 6.62 -4.97 1.21
N GLN A 55 7.70 -4.24 1.49
CA GLN A 55 9.05 -4.78 1.62
C GLN A 55 9.42 -5.07 3.08
N ASN A 56 9.08 -4.17 4.01
CA ASN A 56 9.37 -4.39 5.42
C ASN A 56 8.52 -5.52 5.96
N CYS A 57 9.13 -6.38 6.76
CA CYS A 57 8.42 -7.42 7.46
C CYS A 57 7.54 -6.81 8.55
N SER A 58 6.24 -7.09 8.51
CA SER A 58 5.31 -6.64 9.54
C SER A 58 5.60 -7.22 10.92
N ASN A 59 6.32 -8.34 10.99
CA ASN A 59 6.72 -8.98 12.24
C ASN A 59 8.00 -8.37 12.83
N CYS A 60 9.10 -8.35 12.06
CA CYS A 60 10.43 -7.97 12.59
C CYS A 60 10.99 -6.64 12.04
N GLY A 61 10.33 -5.98 11.11
CA GLY A 61 10.78 -4.70 10.51
C GLY A 61 11.85 -4.81 9.43
N GLU A 62 12.49 -5.98 9.28
CA GLU A 62 13.56 -6.19 8.29
C GLU A 62 13.07 -6.01 6.84
N THR A 63 13.91 -5.42 5.99
CA THR A 63 13.55 -5.17 4.58
C THR A 63 13.76 -6.41 3.73
N VAL A 64 12.67 -6.96 3.19
CA VAL A 64 12.70 -8.06 2.22
C VAL A 64 12.50 -7.50 0.81
N LYS A 65 13.60 -7.32 0.07
CA LYS A 65 13.56 -6.89 -1.34
C LYS A 65 12.88 -7.96 -2.19
N LYS A 66 11.97 -7.54 -3.06
CA LYS A 66 11.18 -8.41 -3.92
C LYS A 66 10.74 -7.68 -5.19
N SER A 67 10.49 -8.43 -6.26
CA SER A 67 9.94 -7.88 -7.51
C SER A 67 8.43 -7.64 -7.38
N LEU A 68 7.86 -6.90 -8.33
CA LEU A 68 6.41 -6.71 -8.42
C LEU A 68 5.64 -8.03 -8.63
N SER A 69 6.28 -9.05 -9.23
CA SER A 69 5.70 -10.37 -9.45
C SER A 69 5.72 -11.27 -8.20
N THR A 70 6.54 -10.96 -7.19
CA THR A 70 6.54 -11.72 -5.93
C THR A 70 5.28 -11.40 -5.13
N ARG A 71 4.42 -12.41 -4.95
CA ARG A 71 3.14 -12.30 -4.23
C ARG A 71 3.20 -12.77 -2.77
N THR A 72 4.15 -13.62 -2.42
CA THR A 72 4.36 -14.08 -1.03
C THR A 72 5.44 -13.24 -0.35
N HIS A 73 5.16 -12.75 0.86
CA HIS A 73 6.18 -12.22 1.76
C HIS A 73 6.79 -13.39 2.53
N GLN A 74 8.10 -13.63 2.36
CA GLN A 74 8.83 -14.62 3.15
C GLN A 74 10.03 -13.92 3.80
N CYS A 75 10.02 -13.84 5.13
CA CYS A 75 11.08 -13.22 5.91
C CYS A 75 11.94 -14.27 6.62
N LYS A 76 13.21 -13.94 6.84
CA LYS A 76 14.14 -14.76 7.65
C LYS A 76 13.70 -14.93 9.10
N CYS A 77 12.84 -14.05 9.62
CA CYS A 77 12.27 -14.18 10.96
C CYS A 77 11.15 -15.24 11.07
N GLY A 78 10.82 -15.93 9.97
CA GLY A 78 9.77 -16.95 9.91
C GLY A 78 8.39 -16.42 9.49
N CYS A 79 8.22 -15.11 9.30
CA CYS A 79 6.96 -14.55 8.80
C CYS A 79 6.73 -14.93 7.33
N VAL A 80 5.63 -15.64 7.05
CA VAL A 80 5.17 -16.01 5.71
C VAL A 80 3.72 -15.60 5.54
N LEU A 81 3.45 -14.61 4.69
CA LEU A 81 2.11 -14.03 4.46
C LEU A 81 1.94 -13.68 2.98
N ASP A 82 0.71 -13.39 2.54
CA ASP A 82 0.54 -12.67 1.27
C ASP A 82 1.20 -11.29 1.39
N ARG A 83 1.79 -10.81 0.30
CA ARG A 83 2.50 -9.52 0.26
C ARG A 83 1.57 -8.37 0.63
N ASP A 84 0.34 -8.40 0.15
CA ASP A 84 -0.62 -7.33 0.36
C ASP A 84 -1.19 -7.39 1.79
N GLU A 85 -1.29 -8.58 2.39
CA GLU A 85 -1.58 -8.74 3.84
C GLU A 85 -0.46 -8.15 4.71
N ASN A 86 0.81 -8.51 4.43
CA ASN A 86 1.95 -7.91 5.12
C ASN A 86 1.97 -6.38 4.95
N ALA A 87 1.66 -5.89 3.75
CA ALA A 87 1.58 -4.45 3.49
C ALA A 87 0.46 -3.77 4.28
N ALA A 88 -0.73 -4.38 4.34
CA ALA A 88 -1.87 -3.86 5.11
C ALA A 88 -1.54 -3.73 6.60
N ILE A 89 -0.85 -4.72 7.20
CA ILE A 89 -0.41 -4.63 8.59
C ILE A 89 0.58 -3.47 8.79
N ASN A 90 1.53 -3.29 7.87
CA ASN A 90 2.48 -2.19 7.93
C ASN A 90 1.82 -0.82 7.76
N ILE A 91 0.84 -0.71 6.85
CA ILE A 91 0.06 0.50 6.62
C ILE A 91 -0.72 0.87 7.90
N LEU A 92 -1.39 -0.11 8.52
CA LEU A 92 -2.10 0.10 9.77
C LEU A 92 -1.17 0.53 10.92
N LYS A 93 0.06 0.00 10.99
CA LYS A 93 1.04 0.40 12.02
C LYS A 93 1.60 1.82 11.82
N LYS A 94 1.52 2.36 10.60
CA LYS A 94 2.01 3.71 10.27
C LYS A 94 0.94 4.80 10.41
N GLY A 95 -0.33 4.42 10.38
CA GLY A 95 -1.47 5.31 10.54
C GLY A 95 -1.89 5.42 11.99
#